data_AF-A0A838P784-F1
#
_entry.id   AF-A0A838P784-F1
#
_cell.length_a   1.000
_cell.length_b   1.000
_cell.length_c   1.000
_cell.angle_alpha   90.00
_cell.angle_beta   90.00
_cell.angle_gamma   90.00
#
_symmetry.space_group_name_H-M   'P 1'
#
loop_
_entity.id
_entity.type
_entity.pdbx_description
1 polymer ?
#
loop_
_entity_poly.entity_id
_entity_poly.type
_entity_poly.pdbx_seq_one_letter_code
_entity_poly.pdbx_strand_id
1 'polypeptide(L)'
;MQNLSPATAFRRGVVQPVFCLKSGWSLVRDQYWLFVGMSAVAIILGSLVPFGILFGPMMCGIYIALFQRRRDLTVEFGALFKGFDFFGESIVATLIHYVPIVIIIIPFYIVLYGGLFLIMPRQGGEADPSTLFGFFAVLIVFGLIMMVLIVLLSVVFTFSYPLIIDRKMSGLDAVKLSAKGALANFWPLLGLLLLNGLIGFAGVLLCYVGIFLALPVTFAAIAAAYEQVFGLGDVQGPILPPPPPSFT
;
A
#
# COMPACT_ATOMS: atom_id res chain seq x y z
N MET A 1 26.35 14.43 22.81
CA MET A 1 26.35 13.15 22.06
C MET A 1 25.39 12.21 22.78
N GLN A 2 24.14 12.15 22.33
CA GLN A 2 23.10 11.31 22.93
C GLN A 2 23.03 10.01 22.15
N ASN A 3 23.31 8.91 22.83
CA ASN A 3 23.25 7.55 22.32
C ASN A 3 21.81 7.20 21.92
N LEU A 4 21.47 7.33 20.64
CA LEU A 4 20.25 6.76 20.07
C LEU A 4 20.52 5.29 19.75
N SER A 5 19.75 4.38 20.34
CA SER A 5 19.76 2.99 19.86
C SER A 5 19.23 2.99 18.40
N PRO A 6 19.98 2.49 17.41
CA PRO A 6 19.66 2.71 15.99
C PRO A 6 18.47 1.90 15.45
N ALA A 7 17.73 1.15 16.28
CA ALA A 7 16.86 0.06 15.81
C ALA A 7 15.34 0.32 15.92
N THR A 8 14.87 1.46 16.48
CA THR A 8 13.44 1.59 16.83
C THR A 8 12.86 3.01 16.77
N ALA A 9 13.59 3.99 16.25
CA ALA A 9 13.14 5.38 16.31
C ALA A 9 12.21 5.73 15.13
N PHE A 10 10.96 6.08 15.43
CA PHE A 10 10.05 6.76 14.51
C PHE A 10 9.65 8.11 15.09
N ARG A 11 9.41 9.09 14.21
CA ARG A 11 8.93 10.43 14.56
C ARG A 11 7.41 10.42 14.67
N ARG A 12 6.85 11.22 15.59
CA ARG A 12 5.40 11.27 15.90
C ARG A 12 4.77 12.56 15.39
N GLY A 13 3.54 12.49 14.89
CA GLY A 13 2.79 13.65 14.40
C GLY A 13 3.43 14.41 13.23
N VAL A 14 4.34 13.77 12.48
CA VAL A 14 5.14 14.45 11.45
C VAL A 14 4.58 14.32 10.04
N VAL A 15 3.62 13.41 9.83
CA VAL A 15 3.06 13.16 8.50
C VAL A 15 2.26 14.36 8.00
N GLN A 16 2.58 14.84 6.80
CA GLN A 16 1.91 15.97 6.16
C GLN A 16 1.24 15.52 4.84
N PRO A 17 -0.06 15.20 4.84
CA PRO A 17 -0.70 14.48 3.72
C PRO A 17 -0.58 15.16 2.36
N VAL A 18 -0.86 16.47 2.31
CA VAL A 18 -0.79 17.25 1.06
C VAL A 18 0.65 17.38 0.57
N PHE A 19 1.61 17.52 1.49
CA PHE A 19 3.02 17.53 1.13
C PHE A 19 3.46 16.16 0.58
N CYS A 20 3.02 15.06 1.19
CA CYS A 20 3.32 13.71 0.71
C CYS A 20 2.83 13.51 -0.73
N LEU A 21 1.62 13.97 -1.07
CA LEU A 21 1.11 13.92 -2.45
C LEU A 21 1.93 14.76 -3.42
N LYS A 22 2.27 16.01 -3.05
CA LYS A 22 3.10 16.90 -3.89
C LYS A 22 4.51 16.35 -4.09
N SER A 23 5.13 15.87 -3.00
CA SER A 23 6.44 15.22 -3.01
C SER A 23 6.40 13.95 -3.85
N GLY A 24 5.37 13.12 -3.69
CA GLY A 24 5.14 11.92 -4.46
C GLY A 24 5.02 12.21 -5.96
N TRP A 25 4.25 13.22 -6.36
CA TRP A 25 4.19 13.66 -7.76
C TRP A 25 5.55 14.12 -8.27
N SER A 26 6.26 14.98 -7.52
CA SER A 26 7.59 15.45 -7.92
C SER A 26 8.61 14.33 -8.08
N LEU A 27 8.47 13.26 -7.29
CA LEU A 27 9.36 12.12 -7.33
C LEU A 27 9.22 11.33 -8.63
N VAL A 28 7.99 11.07 -9.07
CA VAL A 28 7.72 10.18 -10.21
C VAL A 28 7.62 10.91 -11.53
N ARG A 29 7.41 12.24 -11.55
CA ARG A 29 7.07 13.00 -12.77
C ARG A 29 8.06 12.80 -13.94
N ASP A 30 9.35 12.70 -13.67
CA ASP A 30 10.38 12.63 -14.72
C ASP A 30 10.41 11.25 -15.42
N GLN A 31 9.93 10.20 -14.74
CA GLN A 31 9.82 8.84 -15.27
C GLN A 31 8.38 8.33 -15.12
N TYR A 32 7.40 9.22 -15.28
CA TYR A 32 6.02 8.96 -14.89
C TYR A 32 5.42 7.74 -15.58
N TRP A 33 5.59 7.63 -16.90
CA TRP A 33 5.06 6.50 -17.67
C TRP A 33 5.71 5.16 -17.32
N LEU A 34 6.97 5.16 -16.89
CA LEU A 34 7.62 3.98 -16.36
C LEU A 34 6.92 3.53 -15.07
N PHE A 35 6.70 4.45 -14.13
CA PHE A 35 6.01 4.13 -12.88
C PHE A 35 4.54 3.73 -13.10
N VAL A 36 3.85 4.31 -14.08
CA VAL A 36 2.50 3.85 -14.50
C VAL A 36 2.57 2.38 -14.93
N GLY A 37 3.49 2.05 -15.84
CA GLY A 37 3.68 0.68 -16.31
C GLY A 37 4.04 -0.29 -15.16
N MET A 38 4.96 0.12 -14.28
CA MET A 38 5.34 -0.67 -13.11
C MET A 38 4.15 -0.88 -12.15
N SER A 39 3.37 0.16 -11.87
CA SER A 39 2.21 0.09 -10.97
C SER A 39 1.11 -0.80 -11.55
N ALA A 40 0.84 -0.70 -12.85
CA ALA A 40 -0.11 -1.56 -13.53
C ALA A 40 0.30 -3.03 -13.47
N VAL A 41 1.56 -3.34 -13.79
CA VAL A 41 2.08 -4.71 -13.72
C VAL A 41 2.10 -5.23 -12.28
N ALA A 42 2.48 -4.40 -11.32
CA ALA A 42 2.45 -4.75 -9.90
C ALA A 42 1.06 -5.16 -9.42
N ILE A 43 0.03 -4.37 -9.75
CA ILE A 43 -1.36 -4.67 -9.36
C ILE A 43 -1.88 -5.91 -10.09
N ILE A 44 -1.69 -5.99 -11.41
CA ILE A 44 -2.20 -7.11 -12.22
C ILE A 44 -1.55 -8.42 -11.77
N LEU A 45 -0.22 -8.49 -11.74
CA LEU A 45 0.49 -9.71 -11.33
C LEU A 45 0.32 -10.00 -9.84
N GLY A 46 0.31 -8.97 -9.00
CA GLY A 46 0.11 -9.11 -7.56
C GLY A 46 -1.27 -9.69 -7.20
N SER A 47 -2.29 -9.36 -8.00
CA SER A 47 -3.67 -9.83 -7.82
C SER A 47 -3.98 -11.17 -8.52
N LEU A 48 -3.12 -11.63 -9.44
CA LEU A 48 -3.37 -12.81 -10.27
C LEU A 48 -3.38 -14.13 -9.47
N VAL A 49 -2.63 -14.19 -8.37
CA VAL A 49 -2.44 -15.40 -7.56
C VAL A 49 -3.35 -15.35 -6.32
N PRO A 50 -4.05 -16.46 -5.96
CA PRO A 50 -4.86 -16.53 -4.75
C PRO A 50 -4.10 -16.06 -3.51
N PHE A 51 -4.84 -15.44 -2.58
CA PHE A 51 -4.29 -14.87 -1.34
C PHE A 51 -3.26 -13.75 -1.54
N GLY A 52 -3.08 -13.24 -2.77
CA GLY A 52 -2.18 -12.12 -3.03
C GLY A 52 -0.71 -12.48 -2.81
N ILE A 53 -0.31 -13.73 -3.01
CA ILE A 53 1.07 -14.19 -2.76
C ILE A 53 2.12 -13.36 -3.51
N LEU A 54 1.80 -12.91 -4.73
CA LEU A 54 2.68 -12.04 -5.51
C LEU A 54 2.55 -10.55 -5.17
N PHE A 55 1.53 -10.14 -4.40
CA PHE A 55 1.32 -8.74 -4.05
C PHE A 55 2.47 -8.19 -3.22
N GLY A 56 2.93 -8.93 -2.21
CA GLY A 56 4.08 -8.57 -1.38
C GLY A 56 5.35 -8.21 -2.18
N PRO A 57 5.92 -9.13 -2.97
CA PRO A 57 7.12 -8.86 -3.76
C PRO A 57 6.90 -7.76 -4.81
N MET A 58 5.71 -7.67 -5.43
CA MET A 58 5.39 -6.58 -6.35
C MET A 58 5.42 -5.20 -5.65
N MET A 59 4.85 -5.11 -4.46
CA MET A 59 4.88 -3.88 -3.65
C MET A 59 6.30 -3.53 -3.22
N CYS A 60 7.11 -4.52 -2.80
CA CYS A 60 8.53 -4.31 -2.51
C CYS A 60 9.28 -3.74 -3.73
N GLY A 61 9.01 -4.25 -4.93
CA GLY A 61 9.58 -3.75 -6.18
C GLY A 61 9.26 -2.29 -6.47
N ILE A 62 8.00 -1.88 -6.27
CA ILE A 62 7.58 -0.48 -6.39
C ILE A 62 8.35 0.39 -5.39
N TYR A 63 8.45 0.00 -4.13
CA TYR A 63 9.16 0.81 -3.13
C TYR A 63 10.69 0.84 -3.36
N ILE A 64 11.29 -0.23 -3.91
CA ILE A 64 12.70 -0.22 -4.33
C ILE A 64 12.92 0.87 -5.39
N ALA A 65 12.07 0.90 -6.42
CA ALA A 65 12.13 1.90 -7.48
C ALA A 65 11.92 3.32 -6.94
N LEU A 66 10.95 3.52 -6.03
CA LEU A 66 10.71 4.82 -5.41
C LEU A 66 11.90 5.29 -4.58
N PHE A 67 12.55 4.41 -3.81
CA PHE A 67 13.73 4.76 -3.02
C PHE A 67 14.98 4.96 -3.87
N GLN A 68 15.13 4.26 -4.99
CA GLN A 68 16.14 4.58 -6.00
C GLN A 68 15.93 5.99 -6.55
N ARG A 69 14.70 6.32 -6.95
CA ARG A 69 14.38 7.64 -7.48
C ARG A 69 14.58 8.75 -6.45
N ARG A 70 14.30 8.51 -5.16
CA ARG A 70 14.58 9.44 -4.04
C ARG A 70 16.07 9.72 -3.86
N ARG A 71 16.93 8.79 -4.28
CA ARG A 71 18.39 8.91 -4.26
C ARG A 71 18.94 9.42 -5.60
N ASP A 72 18.09 10.06 -6.40
CA ASP A 72 18.40 10.60 -7.73
C ASP A 72 18.96 9.57 -8.72
N LEU A 73 18.69 8.28 -8.48
CA LEU A 73 19.04 7.22 -9.43
C LEU A 73 17.97 7.11 -10.52
N THR A 74 18.40 6.81 -11.74
CA THR A 74 17.51 6.41 -12.83
C THR A 74 16.94 5.02 -12.52
N VAL A 75 15.66 4.83 -12.84
CA VAL A 75 14.94 3.58 -12.53
C VAL A 75 14.75 2.84 -13.84
N GLU A 76 15.01 1.55 -13.83
CA GLU A 76 14.66 0.67 -14.95
C GLU A 76 13.46 -0.19 -14.57
N PHE A 77 12.68 -0.60 -15.57
CA PHE A 77 11.50 -1.43 -15.34
C PHE A 77 11.82 -2.72 -14.55
N GLY A 78 13.00 -3.29 -14.79
CA GLY A 78 13.49 -4.48 -14.06
C GLY A 78 13.59 -4.30 -12.55
N ALA A 79 13.65 -3.06 -12.03
CA ALA A 79 13.62 -2.80 -10.60
C ALA A 79 12.34 -3.33 -9.92
N LEU A 80 11.22 -3.40 -10.64
CA LEU A 80 9.98 -4.00 -10.14
C LEU A 80 10.20 -5.44 -9.67
N PHE A 81 10.93 -6.23 -10.45
CA PHE A 81 11.12 -7.64 -10.16
C PHE A 81 12.20 -7.90 -9.09
N LYS A 82 13.02 -6.90 -8.75
CA LYS A 82 13.93 -7.00 -7.59
C LYS A 82 13.19 -7.13 -6.26
N GLY A 83 11.90 -6.81 -6.22
CA GLY A 83 11.07 -7.07 -5.04
C GLY A 83 10.96 -8.56 -4.68
N PHE A 84 11.22 -9.48 -5.61
CA PHE A 84 11.29 -10.91 -5.34
C PHE A 84 12.47 -11.31 -4.45
N ASP A 85 13.52 -10.48 -4.32
CA ASP A 85 14.60 -10.71 -3.35
C ASP A 85 14.08 -10.70 -1.90
N PHE A 86 12.90 -10.10 -1.67
CA PHE A 86 12.21 -10.02 -0.38
C PHE A 86 10.95 -10.89 -0.31
N PHE A 87 10.83 -11.91 -1.17
CA PHE A 87 9.63 -12.73 -1.33
C PHE A 87 9.12 -13.32 -0.01
N GLY A 88 9.98 -13.99 0.76
CA GLY A 88 9.59 -14.65 2.02
C GLY A 88 8.99 -13.65 3.03
N GLU A 89 9.74 -12.59 3.32
CA GLU A 89 9.33 -11.60 4.33
C GLU A 89 8.12 -10.78 3.88
N SER A 90 8.02 -10.46 2.59
CA SER A 90 6.88 -9.73 2.03
C SER A 90 5.60 -10.57 2.01
N ILE A 91 5.67 -11.89 1.81
CA ILE A 91 4.52 -12.79 1.96
C ILE A 91 4.05 -12.85 3.40
N VAL A 92 4.96 -12.96 4.37
CA VAL A 92 4.61 -12.96 5.79
C VAL A 92 3.82 -11.68 6.12
N ALA A 93 4.34 -10.51 5.72
CA ALA A 93 3.62 -9.25 5.91
C ALA A 93 2.27 -9.18 5.17
N THR A 94 2.22 -9.72 3.94
CA THR A 94 0.99 -9.75 3.13
C THR A 94 -0.08 -10.60 3.80
N LEU A 95 0.25 -11.81 4.26
CA LEU A 95 -0.70 -12.71 4.92
C LEU A 95 -1.21 -12.13 6.24
N ILE A 96 -0.33 -11.52 7.05
CA ILE A 96 -0.74 -10.86 8.29
C ILE A 96 -1.73 -9.71 8.00
N HIS A 97 -1.60 -9.04 6.86
CA HIS A 97 -2.54 -8.00 6.43
C HIS A 97 -3.84 -8.57 5.82
N TYR A 98 -3.74 -9.58 4.95
CA TYR A 98 -4.88 -10.11 4.19
C TYR A 98 -5.83 -10.95 5.04
N VAL A 99 -5.33 -11.71 6.03
CA VAL A 99 -6.17 -12.53 6.92
C VAL A 99 -7.27 -11.71 7.61
N PRO A 100 -6.97 -10.59 8.31
CA PRO A 100 -8.02 -9.77 8.90
C PRO A 100 -8.94 -9.12 7.86
N ILE A 101 -8.44 -8.74 6.68
CA ILE A 101 -9.29 -8.25 5.58
C ILE A 101 -10.31 -9.32 5.16
N VAL A 102 -9.87 -10.57 4.99
CA VAL A 102 -10.75 -11.69 4.62
C VAL A 102 -11.81 -11.93 5.71
N ILE A 103 -11.44 -11.88 6.99
CA ILE A 103 -12.37 -12.01 8.11
C ILE A 103 -13.44 -10.90 8.09
N ILE A 104 -13.05 -9.67 7.74
CA ILE A 104 -13.98 -8.53 7.59
C ILE A 104 -14.90 -8.74 6.36
N ILE A 105 -14.37 -9.24 5.25
CA ILE A 105 -15.12 -9.37 3.99
C ILE A 105 -16.07 -10.59 3.97
N ILE A 106 -15.75 -11.69 4.66
CA ILE A 106 -16.58 -12.91 4.65
C ILE A 106 -18.04 -12.66 5.06
N PRO A 107 -18.33 -11.96 6.18
CA PRO A 107 -19.70 -11.62 6.56
C PRO A 107 -20.46 -10.86 5.48
N PHE A 108 -19.80 -9.97 4.74
CA PHE A 108 -20.40 -9.24 3.63
C PHE A 108 -20.88 -10.19 2.53
N TYR A 109 -20.06 -11.15 2.11
CA TYR A 109 -20.47 -12.13 1.11
C TYR A 109 -21.56 -13.08 1.62
N ILE A 110 -21.55 -13.43 2.91
CA ILE A 110 -22.62 -14.23 3.52
C ILE A 110 -23.95 -13.48 3.45
N VAL A 111 -23.98 -12.21 3.85
CA VAL A 111 -25.18 -11.36 3.79
C VAL A 111 -25.62 -11.14 2.34
N LEU A 112 -24.68 -10.89 1.43
CA LEU A 112 -24.97 -10.68 0.00
C LEU A 112 -25.61 -11.93 -0.64
N TYR A 113 -24.93 -13.07 -0.58
CA TYR A 113 -25.41 -14.28 -1.25
C TYR A 113 -26.55 -14.96 -0.49
N GLY A 114 -26.51 -14.97 0.84
CA GLY A 114 -27.60 -15.48 1.67
C GLY A 114 -28.86 -14.64 1.53
N GLY A 115 -28.73 -13.31 1.55
CA GLY A 115 -29.85 -12.40 1.32
C GLY A 115 -30.43 -12.54 -0.09
N LEU A 116 -29.58 -12.60 -1.12
CA LEU A 116 -30.02 -12.84 -2.49
C LEU A 116 -30.79 -14.16 -2.64
N PHE A 117 -30.32 -15.23 -1.99
CA PHE A 117 -31.00 -16.53 -1.98
C PHE A 117 -32.38 -16.49 -1.32
N LEU A 118 -32.57 -15.64 -0.30
CA LEU A 118 -33.85 -15.50 0.41
C LEU A 118 -34.87 -14.66 -0.37
N ILE A 119 -34.43 -13.65 -1.11
CA ILE A 119 -35.30 -12.73 -1.87
C ILE A 119 -35.57 -13.21 -3.31
N MET A 120 -34.81 -14.20 -3.80
CA MET A 120 -35.03 -14.78 -5.12
C MET A 120 -36.37 -15.53 -5.19
N PRO A 121 -37.26 -15.18 -6.13
CA PRO A 121 -38.56 -15.82 -6.27
C PRO A 121 -38.41 -17.28 -6.71
N ARG A 122 -38.95 -18.21 -5.90
CA ARG A 122 -38.81 -19.67 -6.12
C ARG A 122 -39.73 -20.24 -7.21
N GLN A 123 -40.71 -19.48 -7.69
CA GLN A 123 -41.75 -19.96 -8.61
C GLN A 123 -41.99 -19.00 -9.81
N GLY A 124 -40.94 -18.40 -10.36
CA GLY A 124 -41.02 -17.61 -11.59
C GLY A 124 -41.74 -16.26 -11.48
N GLY A 125 -42.07 -15.80 -10.26
CA GLY A 125 -42.51 -14.43 -10.01
C GLY A 125 -41.34 -13.43 -10.09
N GLU A 126 -41.64 -12.13 -10.08
CA GLU A 126 -40.63 -11.09 -9.95
C GLU A 126 -40.38 -10.78 -8.47
N ALA A 127 -39.15 -10.36 -8.13
CA ALA A 127 -38.84 -9.91 -6.78
C ALA A 127 -39.55 -8.57 -6.51
N ASP A 128 -40.18 -8.45 -5.35
CA ASP A 128 -40.82 -7.20 -4.94
C ASP A 128 -39.78 -6.05 -4.86
N PRO A 129 -39.98 -4.93 -5.59
CA PRO A 129 -39.06 -3.80 -5.56
C PRO A 129 -38.78 -3.27 -4.17
N SER A 130 -39.77 -3.24 -3.27
CA SER A 130 -39.59 -2.68 -1.92
C SER A 130 -38.59 -3.52 -1.09
N THR A 131 -38.67 -4.85 -1.23
CA THR A 131 -37.75 -5.80 -0.62
C THR A 131 -36.34 -5.65 -1.20
N LEU A 132 -36.20 -5.48 -2.52
CA LEU A 132 -34.91 -5.22 -3.17
C LEU A 132 -34.27 -3.93 -2.66
N PHE A 133 -35.03 -2.84 -2.58
CA PHE A 133 -34.52 -1.56 -2.06
C PHE A 133 -34.05 -1.68 -0.61
N GLY A 134 -34.84 -2.33 0.25
CA GLY A 134 -34.47 -2.58 1.64
C GLY A 134 -33.18 -3.40 1.76
N PHE A 135 -33.04 -4.44 0.95
CA PHE A 135 -31.82 -5.26 0.89
C PHE A 135 -30.59 -4.45 0.48
N PHE A 136 -30.67 -3.69 -0.62
CA PHE A 136 -29.56 -2.85 -1.07
C PHE A 136 -29.21 -1.75 -0.06
N ALA A 137 -30.20 -1.17 0.63
CA ALA A 137 -29.94 -0.18 1.69
C ALA A 137 -29.12 -0.80 2.84
N VAL A 138 -29.47 -2.01 3.28
CA VAL A 138 -28.69 -2.76 4.30
C VAL A 138 -27.28 -3.06 3.78
N LEU A 139 -27.13 -3.50 2.52
CA LEU A 139 -25.83 -3.76 1.93
C LEU A 139 -24.94 -2.52 1.86
N ILE A 140 -25.51 -1.35 1.55
CA ILE A 140 -24.76 -0.09 1.51
C ILE A 140 -24.24 0.26 2.91
N VAL A 141 -25.11 0.25 3.92
CA VAL A 141 -24.71 0.56 5.30
C VAL A 141 -23.65 -0.43 5.77
N PHE A 142 -23.86 -1.72 5.53
CA PHE A 142 -22.91 -2.76 5.92
C PHE A 142 -21.57 -2.62 5.18
N GLY A 143 -21.61 -2.36 3.87
CA GLY A 143 -20.43 -2.10 3.04
C GLY A 143 -19.64 -0.88 3.52
N LEU A 144 -20.30 0.19 3.94
CA LEU A 144 -19.63 1.38 4.50
C LEU A 144 -18.92 1.07 5.83
N ILE A 145 -19.54 0.27 6.70
CA ILE A 145 -18.91 -0.18 7.96
C ILE A 145 -17.65 -1.00 7.63
N MET A 146 -17.74 -1.95 6.71
CA MET A 146 -16.59 -2.77 6.29
C MET A 146 -15.48 -1.91 5.67
N MET A 147 -15.84 -0.96 4.81
CA MET A 147 -14.90 -0.01 4.21
C MET A 147 -14.13 0.76 5.31
N VAL A 148 -14.83 1.28 6.33
CA VAL A 148 -14.18 1.96 7.46
C VAL A 148 -13.23 1.01 8.19
N LEU A 149 -13.65 -0.21 8.51
CA LEU A 149 -12.77 -1.19 9.18
C LEU A 149 -11.51 -1.52 8.36
N ILE A 150 -11.66 -1.71 7.04
CA ILE A 150 -10.53 -1.99 6.15
C ILE A 150 -9.58 -0.80 6.09
N VAL A 151 -10.09 0.44 6.03
CA VAL A 151 -9.24 1.64 6.03
C VAL A 151 -8.48 1.77 7.36
N LEU A 152 -9.17 1.58 8.50
CA LEU A 152 -8.55 1.63 9.83
C LEU A 152 -7.45 0.57 9.99
N LEU A 153 -7.70 -0.64 9.49
CA LEU A 153 -6.73 -1.72 9.44
C LEU A 153 -5.55 -1.34 8.53
N SER A 154 -5.81 -0.82 7.33
CA SER A 154 -4.78 -0.48 6.34
C SER A 154 -3.78 0.57 6.85
N VAL A 155 -4.22 1.48 7.74
CA VAL A 155 -3.34 2.45 8.41
C VAL A 155 -2.15 1.75 9.07
N VAL A 156 -2.37 0.68 9.83
CA VAL A 156 -1.28 0.04 10.60
C VAL A 156 -0.30 -0.76 9.73
N PHE A 157 -0.71 -1.16 8.52
CA PHE A 157 0.12 -1.90 7.56
C PHE A 157 0.81 -1.02 6.52
N THR A 158 0.55 0.29 6.52
CA THR A 158 0.99 1.21 5.47
C THR A 158 2.51 1.21 5.25
N PHE A 159 3.31 1.00 6.28
CA PHE A 159 4.77 1.05 6.22
C PHE A 159 5.45 -0.33 6.18
N SER A 160 4.70 -1.44 6.14
CA SER A 160 5.27 -2.78 6.20
C SER A 160 6.25 -3.06 5.05
N TYR A 161 5.83 -2.87 3.79
CA TYR A 161 6.73 -3.12 2.64
C TYR A 161 7.92 -2.15 2.57
N PRO A 162 7.75 -0.82 2.77
CA PRO A 162 8.87 0.11 2.92
C PRO A 162 9.90 -0.33 3.96
N LEU A 163 9.46 -0.77 5.15
CA LEU A 163 10.34 -1.22 6.24
C LEU A 163 11.11 -2.50 5.87
N ILE A 164 10.44 -3.46 5.22
CA ILE A 164 11.09 -4.70 4.76
C ILE A 164 12.28 -4.36 3.86
N ILE A 165 12.09 -3.46 2.89
CA ILE A 165 13.14 -3.18 1.91
C ILE A 165 14.23 -2.23 2.44
N ASP A 166 13.86 -1.20 3.20
CA ASP A 166 14.78 -0.15 3.65
C ASP A 166 15.62 -0.63 4.84
N ARG A 167 15.00 -1.41 5.74
CA ARG A 167 15.63 -1.88 6.98
C ARG A 167 15.99 -3.36 6.95
N LYS A 168 15.67 -4.08 5.86
CA LYS A 168 15.94 -5.53 5.69
C LYS A 168 15.45 -6.36 6.88
N MET A 169 14.30 -5.96 7.45
CA MET A 169 13.72 -6.61 8.63
C MET A 169 12.83 -7.78 8.23
N SER A 170 12.59 -8.69 9.17
CA SER A 170 11.60 -9.75 9.00
C SER A 170 10.20 -9.16 8.78
N GLY A 171 9.33 -9.88 8.07
CA GLY A 171 7.97 -9.44 7.76
C GLY A 171 7.14 -9.16 9.00
N LEU A 172 7.31 -9.99 10.04
CA LEU A 172 6.63 -9.80 11.32
C LEU A 172 7.14 -8.55 12.06
N ASP A 173 8.45 -8.33 12.10
CA ASP A 173 9.02 -7.16 12.77
C ASP A 173 8.69 -5.86 12.03
N ALA A 174 8.67 -5.92 10.69
CA ALA A 174 8.22 -4.83 9.85
C ALA A 174 6.75 -4.46 10.10
N VAL A 175 5.85 -5.45 10.22
CA VAL A 175 4.43 -5.20 10.57
C VAL A 175 4.31 -4.58 11.97
N LYS A 176 5.02 -5.11 12.97
CA LYS A 176 4.99 -4.58 14.34
C LYS A 176 5.50 -3.13 14.40
N LEU A 177 6.59 -2.84 13.69
CA LEU A 177 7.17 -1.51 13.65
C LEU A 177 6.29 -0.54 12.82
N SER A 178 5.72 -1.01 11.71
CA SER A 178 4.71 -0.27 10.93
C SER A 178 3.55 0.12 11.82
N ALA A 179 2.97 -0.83 12.57
CA ALA A 179 1.84 -0.56 13.45
C ALA A 179 2.18 0.50 14.51
N LYS A 180 3.35 0.42 15.16
CA LYS A 180 3.79 1.42 16.15
C LYS A 180 3.97 2.81 15.52
N GLY A 181 4.64 2.89 14.37
CA GLY A 181 4.88 4.17 13.67
C GLY A 181 3.60 4.78 13.11
N ALA A 182 2.73 3.96 12.54
CA ALA A 182 1.43 4.35 12.00
C ALA A 182 0.48 4.84 13.09
N LEU A 183 0.36 4.12 14.22
CA LEU A 183 -0.50 4.55 15.34
C LEU A 183 -0.02 5.87 15.96
N ALA A 184 1.29 6.11 16.00
CA ALA A 184 1.84 7.37 16.48
C ALA A 184 1.66 8.55 15.50
N ASN A 185 1.23 8.27 14.26
CA ASN A 185 0.92 9.24 13.22
C ASN A 185 -0.50 9.01 12.66
N PHE A 186 -1.40 8.45 13.48
CA PHE A 186 -2.67 7.88 13.01
C PHE A 186 -3.52 8.87 12.21
N TRP A 187 -3.83 10.05 12.77
CA TRP A 187 -4.74 11.00 12.13
C TRP A 187 -4.21 11.56 10.81
N PRO A 188 -2.96 12.04 10.72
CA PRO A 188 -2.45 12.47 9.42
C PRO A 188 -2.33 11.31 8.42
N LEU A 189 -1.95 10.11 8.86
CA LEU A 189 -1.85 8.95 7.98
C LEU A 189 -3.22 8.51 7.45
N LEU A 190 -4.24 8.52 8.30
CA LEU A 190 -5.64 8.31 7.91
C LEU A 190 -6.07 9.36 6.88
N GLY A 191 -5.75 10.64 7.10
CA GLY A 191 -6.01 11.71 6.14
C GLY A 191 -5.34 11.47 4.78
N LEU A 192 -4.08 11.02 4.77
CA LEU A 192 -3.38 10.65 3.54
C LEU A 192 -4.04 9.47 2.81
N LEU A 193 -4.43 8.42 3.54
CA LEU A 193 -5.12 7.27 2.94
C LEU A 193 -6.49 7.65 2.39
N LEU A 194 -7.24 8.52 3.07
CA LEU A 194 -8.51 9.04 2.57
C LEU A 194 -8.32 9.89 1.30
N LEU A 195 -7.31 10.76 1.26
CA LEU A 195 -6.98 11.52 0.04
C LEU A 195 -6.60 10.59 -1.12
N ASN A 196 -5.75 9.60 -0.87
CA ASN A 196 -5.42 8.58 -1.87
C ASN A 196 -6.67 7.80 -2.32
N GLY A 197 -7.58 7.49 -1.38
CA GLY A 197 -8.86 6.84 -1.65
C GLY A 197 -9.77 7.69 -2.55
N LEU A 198 -9.86 8.99 -2.30
CA LEU A 198 -10.63 9.93 -3.14
C LEU A 198 -10.03 10.06 -4.54
N ILE A 199 -8.70 10.14 -4.65
CA ILE A 199 -8.00 10.15 -5.94
C ILE A 199 -8.27 8.83 -6.69
N GLY A 200 -8.19 7.69 -6.00
CA GLY A 200 -8.51 6.39 -6.56
C GLY A 200 -9.96 6.28 -7.03
N PHE A 201 -10.91 6.79 -6.22
CA PHE A 201 -12.33 6.83 -6.55
C PHE A 201 -12.60 7.70 -7.79
N ALA A 202 -12.01 8.89 -7.87
CA ALA A 202 -12.07 9.71 -9.08
C ALA A 202 -11.48 8.97 -10.29
N GLY A 203 -10.38 8.23 -10.09
CA GLY A 203 -9.79 7.39 -11.12
C GLY A 203 -10.71 6.27 -11.61
N VAL A 204 -11.51 5.67 -10.74
CA VAL A 204 -12.54 4.67 -11.10
C VAL A 204 -13.65 5.32 -11.93
N LEU A 205 -14.13 6.50 -11.52
CA LEU A 205 -15.15 7.26 -12.26
C LEU A 205 -14.70 7.64 -13.68
N LEU A 206 -13.39 7.76 -13.91
CA LEU A 206 -12.77 7.94 -15.23
C LEU A 206 -12.51 6.59 -15.94
N CYS A 207 -13.55 5.75 -16.02
CA CYS A 207 -13.57 4.47 -16.72
C CYS A 207 -12.47 3.48 -16.28
N TYR A 208 -12.10 3.46 -15.01
CA TYR A 208 -11.00 2.66 -14.44
C TYR A 208 -9.59 2.98 -14.97
N VAL A 209 -9.43 3.61 -16.13
CA VAL A 209 -8.11 4.02 -16.65
C VAL A 209 -7.45 5.02 -15.70
N GLY A 210 -8.23 5.92 -15.12
CA GLY A 210 -7.73 6.94 -14.19
C GLY A 210 -7.05 6.36 -12.95
N ILE A 211 -7.43 5.17 -12.47
CA ILE A 211 -6.80 4.57 -11.29
C ILE A 211 -5.32 4.26 -11.56
N PHE A 212 -5.00 3.69 -12.72
CA PHE A 212 -3.64 3.32 -13.09
C PHE A 212 -2.73 4.54 -13.25
N LEU A 213 -3.29 5.66 -13.70
CA LEU A 213 -2.59 6.95 -13.79
C LEU A 213 -2.32 7.54 -12.39
N ALA A 214 -3.20 7.28 -11.42
CA ALA A 214 -3.05 7.76 -10.05
C ALA A 214 -2.09 6.91 -9.18
N LEU A 215 -1.99 5.60 -9.44
CA LEU A 215 -1.21 4.67 -8.62
C LEU A 215 0.25 5.09 -8.36
N PRO A 216 1.03 5.56 -9.36
CA PRO A 216 2.39 6.03 -9.12
C PRO A 216 2.47 7.09 -8.03
N VAL A 217 1.52 8.02 -8.03
CA VAL A 217 1.48 9.16 -7.10
C VAL A 217 1.07 8.69 -5.70
N THR A 218 0.08 7.79 -5.59
CA THR A 218 -0.36 7.29 -4.29
C THR A 218 0.72 6.46 -3.60
N PHE A 219 1.44 5.59 -4.35
CA PHE A 219 2.58 4.84 -3.82
C PHE A 219 3.76 5.77 -3.45
N ALA A 220 4.08 6.74 -4.31
CA ALA A 220 5.12 7.72 -4.02
C ALA A 220 4.79 8.60 -2.80
N ALA A 221 3.51 8.93 -2.59
CA ALA A 221 3.06 9.66 -1.41
C ALA A 221 3.22 8.84 -0.13
N ILE A 222 2.98 7.52 -0.17
CA ILE A 222 3.27 6.62 0.96
C ILE A 222 4.78 6.55 1.21
N ALA A 223 5.62 6.49 0.17
CA ALA A 223 7.07 6.55 0.31
C ALA A 223 7.55 7.86 0.96
N ALA A 224 6.94 9.01 0.59
CA ALA A 224 7.21 10.29 1.23
C ALA A 224 6.77 10.31 2.71
N ALA A 225 5.61 9.73 3.03
CA ALA A 225 5.15 9.60 4.42
C ALA A 225 6.07 8.68 5.23
N TYR A 226 6.56 7.59 4.64
CA TYR A 226 7.53 6.69 5.25
C TYR A 226 8.81 7.45 5.64
N GLU A 227 9.36 8.24 4.73
CA GLU A 227 10.55 9.05 5.01
C GLU A 227 10.30 10.09 6.10
N GLN A 228 9.11 10.70 6.15
CA GLN A 228 8.76 11.60 7.25
C GLN A 228 8.75 10.87 8.59
N VAL A 229 8.23 9.64 8.67
CA VAL A 229 8.13 8.88 9.94
C VAL A 229 9.46 8.26 10.35
N PHE A 230 10.16 7.58 9.45
CA PHE A 230 11.33 6.74 9.77
C PHE A 230 12.66 7.31 9.26
N GLY A 231 12.63 8.24 8.32
CA GLY A 231 13.79 8.57 7.48
C GLY A 231 14.14 7.43 6.52
N LEU A 232 14.90 7.74 5.47
CA LEU A 232 15.48 6.73 4.60
C LEU A 232 16.81 6.24 5.21
N GLY A 233 17.06 4.93 5.16
CA GLY A 233 18.37 4.38 5.54
C GLY A 233 19.46 4.79 4.54
N ASP A 234 20.71 4.84 5.00
CA ASP A 234 21.87 5.06 4.14
C ASP A 234 22.00 3.97 3.08
N VAL A 235 22.52 4.34 1.91
CA VAL A 235 22.91 3.36 0.88
C VAL A 235 24.13 2.60 1.40
N GLN A 236 23.93 1.43 1.99
CA GLN A 236 25.02 0.48 2.19
C GLN A 236 25.37 -0.16 0.85
N GLY A 237 26.02 0.61 -0.02
CA GLY A 237 26.80 0.06 -1.13
C GLY A 237 28.00 -0.70 -0.58
N PRO A 238 28.67 -1.55 -1.38
CA PRO A 238 29.98 -2.06 -1.00
C PRO A 238 30.85 -0.87 -0.58
N ILE A 239 31.54 -0.96 0.57
CA ILE A 239 32.59 0.00 0.90
C ILE A 239 33.59 -0.09 -0.24
N LEU A 240 33.54 0.87 -1.18
CA LEU A 240 34.55 0.95 -2.22
C LEU A 240 35.87 1.11 -1.48
N PRO A 241 36.88 0.27 -1.75
CA PRO A 241 38.21 0.50 -1.18
C PRO A 241 38.63 1.92 -1.57
N PRO A 242 39.33 2.63 -0.67
CA PRO A 242 39.80 3.99 -0.96
C PRO A 242 40.53 3.99 -2.31
N PRO A 243 40.35 5.04 -3.13
CA PRO A 243 41.02 5.13 -4.41
C PRO A 243 42.54 4.92 -4.19
N PRO A 244 43.22 4.15 -5.07
CA PRO A 244 44.65 3.92 -4.92
C PRO A 244 45.36 5.27 -4.82
N PRO A 245 46.36 5.41 -3.92
CA PRO A 245 47.07 6.67 -3.74
C PRO A 245 47.61 7.13 -5.10
N SER A 246 47.23 8.35 -5.50
CA SER A 246 47.81 9.00 -6.66
C SER A 246 49.27 9.30 -6.33
N PHE A 247 50.19 8.49 -6.87
CA PHE A 247 51.60 8.82 -6.87
C PHE A 247 51.81 9.91 -7.94
N THR A 248 51.69 11.17 -7.52
CA THR A 248 52.25 12.33 -8.23
C THR A 248 53.65 12.60 -7.74
#